data_AF-X0VY78-F1
#
_entry.id   AF-X0VY78-F1
#
_cell.length_a   1.000
_cell.length_b   1.000
_cell.length_c   1.000
_cell.angle_alpha   90.00
_cell.angle_beta   90.00
_cell.angle_gamma   90.00
#
_symmetry.space_group_name_H-M   'P 1'
#
loop_
_entity.id
_entity.type
_entity.pdbx_description
1 polymer ?
#
loop_
_entity_poly.entity_id
_entity_poly.type
_entity_poly.pdbx_seq_one_letter_code
_entity_poly.pdbx_strand_id
1 'polypeptide(L)' 'EMTVEMEQPGLGRIKLMGNPIKMSETRPYPKGPAPGLGEDNRSVLTKLLGLSEAELERLRREGVI' A
#
# COMPACT_ATOMS: atom_id res chain seq x y z
N GLU A 1 10.62 1.61 -19.98
CA GLU A 1 11.14 2.80 -19.27
C GLU A 1 11.95 2.41 -18.05
N MET A 2 13.10 3.04 -17.79
CA MET A 2 13.95 2.72 -16.64
C MET A 2 13.54 3.45 -15.36
N THR A 3 12.77 4.52 -15.49
CA THR A 3 12.24 5.31 -14.37
C THR A 3 10.75 5.57 -14.55
N VAL A 4 10.03 5.78 -13.46
CA VAL A 4 8.60 6.09 -13.43
C VAL A 4 8.39 7.28 -12.51
N GLU A 5 7.56 8.23 -12.93
CA GLU A 5 7.14 9.35 -12.08
C GLU A 5 5.77 9.05 -11.46
N MET A 6 5.60 9.39 -10.18
CA MET A 6 4.31 9.28 -9.51
C MET A 6 4.18 10.30 -8.38
N GLU A 7 2.95 10.55 -7.97
CA GLU A 7 2.63 11.29 -6.76
C GLU A 7 2.68 10.35 -5.55
N GLN A 8 3.44 10.70 -4.52
CA GLN A 8 3.52 9.98 -3.25
C GLN A 8 2.93 10.85 -2.13
N PRO A 9 1.92 10.35 -1.38
CA PRO A 9 1.38 11.05 -0.21
C PRO A 9 2.49 11.45 0.77
N GLY A 10 2.49 12.72 1.19
CA GLY A 10 3.49 13.30 2.10
C GLY A 10 4.84 13.70 1.45
N LEU A 11 5.13 13.25 0.23
CA LEU A 11 6.39 13.53 -0.48
C LEU A 11 6.19 14.30 -1.80
N GLY A 12 4.98 14.29 -2.36
CA GLY A 12 4.65 14.89 -3.66
C GLY A 12 5.19 14.07 -4.83
N ARG A 13 5.46 14.73 -5.96
CA ARG A 13 5.96 14.08 -7.17
C ARG A 13 7.38 13.57 -6.98
N ILE A 14 7.56 12.26 -7.16
CA ILE A 14 8.85 11.59 -7.05
C ILE A 14 9.17 10.78 -8.31
N LYS A 15 10.46 10.50 -8.51
CA LYS A 15 10.97 9.65 -9.57
C LYS A 15 11.51 8.35 -8.98
N LEU A 16 10.95 7.23 -9.41
CA LEU A 16 11.29 5.89 -8.95
C LEU A 16 11.95 5.08 -10.06
N MET A 17 12.74 4.08 -9.68
CA MET A 17 13.22 3.09 -10.64
C MET A 17 12.06 2.18 -11.07
N GLY A 18 11.88 2.04 -12.39
CA GLY A 18 10.89 1.13 -12.94
C GLY A 18 11.32 -0.33 -12.81
N ASN A 19 10.42 -1.27 -13.13
CA ASN A 19 10.78 -2.69 -13.16
C ASN A 19 11.89 -2.93 -14.21
N PRO A 20 13.03 -3.55 -13.85
CA PRO A 20 14.11 -3.81 -14.82
C PRO A 20 13.71 -4.78 -15.93
N ILE A 21 12.77 -5.70 -15.65
CA ILE A 21 12.29 -6.71 -16.62
C ILE A 21 11.20 -6.09 -17.50
N LYS A 22 11.35 -6.22 -18.82
CA LYS A 22 10.38 -5.74 -19.81
C LYS A 22 9.59 -6.91 -20.36
N MET A 23 8.28 -6.88 -20.09
CA MET A 23 7.32 -7.88 -20.57
C MET A 23 6.40 -7.20 -21.60
N SER A 24 6.18 -7.85 -22.73
CA SER A 24 5.38 -7.32 -23.84
C SER A 24 3.90 -7.18 -23.48
N GLU A 25 3.35 -8.15 -22.75
CA GLU A 25 1.93 -8.23 -22.40
C GLU A 25 1.65 -7.59 -21.03
N THR A 26 2.19 -8.16 -19.95
CA THR A 26 1.91 -7.69 -18.58
C THR A 26 2.36 -6.27 -18.32
N ARG A 27 3.42 -5.80 -19.01
CA ARG A 27 3.99 -4.44 -18.90
C ARG A 27 4.02 -3.94 -17.45
N PRO A 28 4.81 -4.56 -16.57
CA PRO A 28 4.75 -4.31 -15.14
C PRO A 28 5.06 -2.85 -14.81
N TYR A 29 4.21 -2.26 -13.97
CA TYR A 29 4.31 -0.89 -13.47
C TYR A 29 3.95 -0.85 -11.98
N PRO A 30 4.47 0.11 -11.19
CA PRO A 30 4.02 0.31 -9.81
C PRO A 30 2.52 0.63 -9.79
N LYS A 31 1.73 -0.13 -9.03
CA LYS A 31 0.25 -0.03 -9.04
C LYS A 31 -0.32 1.22 -8.35
N GLY A 32 0.53 2.02 -7.72
CA GLY A 32 0.13 3.20 -6.96
C GLY A 32 1.27 3.67 -6.06
N PRO A 33 1.00 4.70 -5.23
CA PRO A 33 1.94 5.14 -4.19
C PRO A 33 2.22 4.03 -3.18
N ALA A 34 3.32 4.17 -2.44
CA ALA A 34 3.58 3.31 -1.29
C ALA A 34 2.56 3.62 -0.18
N PRO A 35 1.98 2.60 0.47
CA PRO A 35 1.00 2.81 1.53
C PRO A 35 1.65 3.47 2.75
N GLY A 36 0.86 4.26 3.46
CA GLY A 36 1.22 4.79 4.76
C GLY A 36 1.32 3.71 5.84
N LEU A 37 1.91 4.08 6.98
CA LEU A 37 1.99 3.18 8.14
C LEU A 37 0.58 2.77 8.59
N GLY A 38 0.29 1.47 8.52
CA GLY A 38 -0.99 0.91 8.94
C GLY A 38 -2.19 1.24 8.03
N GLU A 39 -1.98 1.80 6.83
CA GLU A 39 -3.05 2.23 5.92
C GLU A 39 -4.06 1.10 5.63
N ASP A 40 -3.56 -0.13 5.47
CA ASP A 40 -4.37 -1.31 5.14
C ASP A 40 -4.82 -2.13 6.36
N ASN A 41 -4.46 -1.75 7.60
CA ASN A 41 -4.75 -2.54 8.81
C ASN A 41 -6.23 -2.91 8.91
N ARG A 42 -7.13 -1.94 8.74
CA ARG A 42 -8.58 -2.18 8.77
C ARG A 42 -8.99 -3.17 7.69
N SER A 43 -8.56 -2.96 6.44
CA SER A 43 -9.00 -3.77 5.30
C SER A 43 -8.56 -5.23 5.47
N VAL A 44 -7.31 -5.46 5.85
CA VAL A 44 -6.77 -6.81 6.06
C VAL A 44 -7.43 -7.49 7.26
N LEU A 45 -7.46 -6.82 8.42
CA LEU A 45 -7.98 -7.42 9.64
C LEU A 45 -9.47 -7.73 9.55
N THR A 46 -10.29 -6.86 8.94
CA THR A 46 -11.74 -7.12 8.85
C THR A 46 -12.10 -7.97 7.64
N LYS A 47 -11.62 -7.64 6.43
CA LYS A 47 -12.08 -8.30 5.19
C LYS A 47 -11.41 -9.65 4.94
N LEU A 48 -10.14 -9.79 5.31
CA LEU A 48 -9.38 -11.02 5.05
C LEU A 48 -9.35 -11.94 6.27
N LEU A 49 -9.23 -11.37 7.47
CA LEU A 49 -9.15 -12.16 8.71
C LEU A 49 -10.47 -12.23 9.48
N GLY A 50 -11.49 -11.46 9.08
CA GLY A 50 -12.83 -11.57 9.64
C GLY A 50 -13.01 -10.94 11.03
N LEU A 51 -12.09 -10.08 11.48
CA LEU A 51 -12.27 -9.39 12.76
C LEU A 51 -13.49 -8.49 12.70
N SER A 52 -14.25 -8.50 13.79
CA SER A 52 -15.32 -7.54 14.03
C SER A 52 -14.75 -6.14 14.27
N GLU A 53 -15.60 -5.13 14.06
CA GLU A 53 -15.27 -3.74 14.39
C GLU A 53 -14.92 -3.56 15.87
N ALA A 54 -15.56 -4.32 16.76
CA ALA A 54 -15.28 -4.28 18.19
C ALA A 54 -13.86 -4.80 18.53
N GLU A 55 -13.41 -5.85 17.85
CA GLU A 55 -12.06 -6.39 18.01
C GLU A 55 -11.00 -5.45 17.45
N LEU A 56 -11.25 -4.85 16.28
CA LEU A 56 -10.33 -3.86 15.70
C LEU A 56 -10.14 -2.65 16.62
N GLU A 57 -11.23 -2.11 17.17
CA GLU A 57 -11.16 -0.98 18.10
C GLU A 57 -10.49 -1.36 19.43
N ARG A 58 -10.66 -2.60 19.89
CA ARG A 58 -9.91 -3.09 21.06
C ARG A 58 -8.40 -3.07 20.81
N LEU A 59 -7.94 -3.58 19.67
CA LEU A 59 -6.51 -3.58 19.31
C LEU A 59 -5.93 -2.16 19.21
N ARG A 60 -6.70 -1.22 18.65
CA ARG A 60 -6.32 0.20 18.61
C ARG A 60 -6.17 0.81 19.99
N ARG A 61 -7.14 0.59 20.89
CA ARG A 61 -7.09 1.11 22.26
C ARG A 61 -5.93 0.53 23.07
N GLU A 62 -5.56 -0.73 22.81
CA GLU A 62 -4.42 -1.38 23.46
C GLU A 62 -3.06 -0.95 22.86
N GLY A 63 -3.06 -0.14 21.79
CA GLY A 63 -1.83 0.30 21.12
C GLY A 63 -1.11 -0.79 20.34
N VAL A 64 -1.81 -1.88 20.00
CA VAL A 64 -1.27 -3.00 19.21
C VAL A 64 -1.20 -2.63 17.72
N ILE A 65 -2.12 -1.80 17.24
CA ILE A 65 -2.23 -1.33 15.85
C ILE A 65 -2.49 0.17 15.76
#